data_AF-A0A969HYT5-F1
#
_entry.id   AF-A0A969HYT5-F1
#
_cell.length_a   1.000
_cell.length_b   1.000
_cell.length_c   1.000
_cell.angle_alpha   90.00
_cell.angle_beta   90.00
_cell.angle_gamma   90.00
#
_symmetry.space_group_name_H-M   'P 1'
#
loop_
_entity.id
_entity.type
_entity.pdbx_description
1 polymer ?
#
loop_
_entity_poly.entity_id
_entity_poly.type
_entity_poly.pdbx_seq_one_letter_code
_entity_poly.pdbx_strand_id
1 'polypeptide(L)'
;MSSSAGSVELHGPLPYDFTLDGQVVGPDLPLSQVSVRGVLAQEQVRLANYRLVTLGGTIEGGGELQLSAPRKWSLQANAVGLDPRTLDARLPGRLSFAAARADAAWTRARAST
;
A
#
# COMPACT_ATOMS: atom_id res chain seq x y z
N MET A 1 -20.11 -2.03 14.71
CA MET A 1 -19.01 -1.08 14.97
C MET A 1 -17.74 -1.71 14.43
N SER A 2 -17.14 -1.18 13.36
CA SER A 2 -15.86 -1.64 12.83
C SER A 2 -14.75 -0.77 13.44
N SER A 3 -13.94 -1.32 14.35
CA SER A 3 -12.76 -0.62 14.87
C SER A 3 -11.54 -1.01 14.03
N SER A 4 -10.95 -0.04 13.32
CA SER A 4 -9.58 -0.18 12.82
C SER A 4 -8.61 0.05 13.97
N ALA A 5 -8.01 -1.01 14.50
CA ALA A 5 -6.88 -0.89 15.41
C ALA A 5 -5.62 -0.69 14.57
N GLY A 6 -4.83 0.32 14.88
CA GLY A 6 -3.56 0.57 14.19
C GLY A 6 -2.58 1.32 15.07
N SER A 7 -1.31 1.04 14.89
CA SER A 7 -0.17 1.69 15.54
C SER A 7 0.71 2.32 14.47
N VAL A 8 1.17 3.53 14.74
CA VAL A 8 2.15 4.24 13.92
C VAL A 8 3.32 4.60 14.79
N GLU A 9 4.52 4.25 14.34
CA GLU A 9 5.78 4.60 14.97
C GLU A 9 6.58 5.50 14.03
N LEU A 10 7.17 6.54 14.61
CA LEU A 10 8.06 7.47 13.92
C LEU A 10 9.38 7.49 14.67
N HIS A 11 10.48 7.34 13.95
CA HIS A 11 11.83 7.25 14.49
C HIS A 11 12.74 8.30 13.85
N GLY A 12 13.56 8.96 14.68
CA GLY A 12 14.59 9.92 14.24
C GLY A 12 14.12 11.39 14.07
N PRO A 13 15.04 12.30 13.70
CA PRO A 13 14.68 13.64 13.21
C PRO A 13 14.22 13.58 11.74
N LEU A 14 13.51 14.59 11.25
CA LEU A 14 13.11 14.65 9.83
C LEU A 14 14.34 14.53 8.90
N PRO A 15 14.34 13.65 7.89
CA PRO A 15 13.26 12.73 7.49
C PRO A 15 13.06 11.54 8.45
N TYR A 16 11.81 11.28 8.83
CA TYR A 16 11.45 10.22 9.79
C TYR A 16 11.39 8.84 9.12
N ASP A 17 11.96 7.82 9.76
CA ASP A 17 11.60 6.45 9.47
C ASP A 17 10.25 6.15 10.12
N PHE A 18 9.29 5.63 9.35
CA PHE A 18 7.98 5.29 9.86
C PHE A 18 7.65 3.82 9.66
N THR A 19 6.99 3.25 10.67
CA THR A 19 6.35 1.94 10.59
C THR A 19 4.88 2.11 10.94
N LEU A 20 4.00 1.52 10.16
CA LEU A 20 2.57 1.49 10.41
C LEU A 20 2.12 0.04 10.37
N ASP A 21 1.48 -0.42 11.43
CA ASP A 21 0.85 -1.72 11.50
C ASP A 21 -0.61 -1.53 11.88
N GLY A 22 -1.51 -2.31 11.28
CA GLY A 22 -2.92 -2.15 11.55
C GLY A 22 -3.79 -3.29 11.07
N GLN A 23 -5.03 -3.25 11.53
CA GLN A 23 -6.09 -4.17 11.16
C GLN A 23 -7.25 -3.38 10.59
N VAL A 24 -7.76 -3.87 9.45
CA VAL A 24 -8.90 -3.29 8.76
C VAL A 24 -10.00 -4.34 8.71
N VAL A 25 -11.18 -3.98 9.21
CA VAL A 25 -12.40 -4.77 9.09
C VAL A 25 -13.45 -3.90 8.41
N GLY A 26 -14.01 -4.40 7.31
CA GLY A 26 -15.09 -3.75 6.59
C GLY A 26 -16.34 -4.63 6.56
N PRO A 27 -17.51 -4.08 6.20
CA PRO A 27 -18.75 -4.85 6.08
C PRO A 27 -18.63 -6.07 5.18
N ASP A 28 -17.92 -5.92 4.05
CA ASP A 28 -17.69 -6.98 3.07
C ASP A 28 -16.23 -7.45 3.04
N LEU A 29 -15.34 -6.89 3.86
CA LEU A 29 -13.92 -7.23 3.85
C LEU A 29 -13.58 -8.04 5.10
N PRO A 30 -13.01 -9.25 4.96
CA PRO A 30 -12.55 -10.00 6.12
C PRO A 30 -11.43 -9.22 6.82
N LEU A 31 -11.17 -9.61 8.07
CA LEU A 31 -10.07 -9.05 8.85
C LEU A 31 -8.78 -9.06 8.02
N SER A 32 -8.31 -7.86 7.72
CA SER A 32 -7.15 -7.63 6.87
C SER A 32 -6.06 -7.00 7.71
N GLN A 33 -4.83 -7.51 7.59
CA GLN A 33 -3.68 -6.99 8.33
C GLN A 33 -2.80 -6.19 7.38
N VAL A 34 -2.46 -4.97 7.75
CA VAL A 34 -1.57 -4.10 6.99
C VAL A 34 -0.30 -3.82 7.78
N SER A 35 0.84 -3.85 7.09
CA SER A 35 2.13 -3.41 7.59
C SER A 35 2.79 -2.55 6.52
N VAL A 36 3.27 -1.37 6.88
CA VAL A 36 3.89 -0.40 5.98
C VAL A 36 5.17 0.10 6.62
N ARG A 37 6.24 0.21 5.83
CA ARG A 37 7.45 0.89 6.25
C ARG A 37 7.91 1.87 5.19
N GLY A 38 8.45 2.99 5.64
CA GLY A 38 8.89 4.03 4.73
C GLY A 38 9.59 5.17 5.42
N VAL A 39 9.87 6.19 4.62
CA VAL A 39 10.50 7.43 5.05
C VAL A 39 9.54 8.58 4.79
N LEU A 40 9.30 9.41 5.80
CA LEU A 40 8.50 10.62 5.74
C LEU A 40 9.43 11.84 5.84
N ALA A 41 9.63 12.52 4.72
CA ALA A 41 10.32 13.78 4.62
C ALA A 41 9.33 14.95 4.57
N GLN A 42 9.84 16.19 4.65
CA GLN A 42 9.01 17.39 4.64
C GLN A 42 8.11 17.50 3.40
N GLU A 43 8.66 17.13 2.25
CA GLU A 43 8.00 17.29 0.96
C GLU A 43 7.68 15.97 0.26
N GLN A 44 8.05 14.84 0.87
CA GLN A 44 7.97 13.55 0.21
C GLN A 44 7.71 12.43 1.22
N VAL A 45 6.91 11.45 0.81
CA VAL A 45 6.73 10.17 1.51
C VAL A 45 7.21 9.07 0.58
N ARG A 46 8.12 8.23 1.04
CA ARG A 46 8.56 7.04 0.32
C ARG A 46 8.14 5.80 1.08
N LEU A 47 7.25 5.01 0.47
CA LEU A 47 6.88 3.68 0.96
C LEU A 47 7.91 2.69 0.43
N ALA A 48 8.83 2.25 1.30
CA ALA A 48 9.85 1.28 0.95
C ALA A 48 9.20 -0.08 0.67
N ASN A 49 8.30 -0.49 1.56
CA ASN A 49 7.42 -1.62 1.35
C ASN A 49 6.09 -1.43 2.07
N TYR A 50 5.05 -2.04 1.52
CA TYR A 50 3.84 -2.33 2.25
C TYR A 50 3.44 -3.78 2.01
N ARG A 51 2.76 -4.37 2.99
CA ARG A 51 2.22 -5.71 2.96
C ARG A 51 0.82 -5.68 3.54
N LEU A 52 -0.13 -6.21 2.78
CA LEU A 52 -1.53 -6.35 3.17
C LEU A 52 -1.92 -7.82 3.02
N VAL A 53 -2.28 -8.46 4.12
CA VAL A 53 -2.84 -9.82 4.12
C VAL A 53 -4.35 -9.68 4.17
N THR A 54 -5.02 -10.16 3.12
CA THR A 54 -6.47 -10.06 2.98
C THR A 54 -6.97 -11.17 2.05
N LEU A 55 -8.25 -11.54 2.16
CA LEU A 55 -8.90 -12.55 1.30
C LEU A 55 -8.12 -13.87 1.19
N GLY A 56 -7.38 -14.26 2.24
CA GLY A 56 -6.53 -15.46 2.23
C GLY A 56 -5.26 -15.36 1.36
N GLY A 57 -4.97 -14.19 0.80
CA GLY A 57 -3.77 -13.91 0.00
C GLY A 57 -2.95 -12.73 0.55
N THR A 58 -2.02 -12.23 -0.25
CA THR A 58 -1.13 -11.12 0.14
C THR A 58 -0.99 -10.13 -1.01
N ILE A 59 -1.02 -8.84 -0.66
CA ILE A 59 -0.71 -7.73 -1.55
C ILE A 59 0.55 -7.06 -1.00
N GLU A 60 1.59 -6.98 -1.81
CA GLU A 60 2.85 -6.33 -1.46
C GLU A 60 3.21 -5.28 -2.48
N GLY A 61 3.92 -4.25 -2.05
CA GLY A 61 4.25 -3.17 -2.96
C GLY A 61 5.09 -2.08 -2.35
N GLY A 62 5.20 -0.98 -3.07
CA GLY A 62 5.92 0.21 -2.65
C GLY A 62 5.38 1.42 -3.39
N GLY A 63 5.89 2.59 -3.06
CA GLY A 63 5.42 3.81 -3.69
C GLY A 63 6.12 5.04 -3.19
N GLU A 64 5.80 6.16 -3.82
CA GLU A 64 6.36 7.44 -3.48
C GLU A 64 5.32 8.52 -3.74
N LEU A 65 5.24 9.50 -2.86
CA LEU A 65 4.27 10.59 -2.90
C LEU A 65 5.01 11.89 -2.63
N GLN A 66 4.97 12.81 -3.58
CA GLN A 66 5.41 14.19 -3.41
C GLN A 66 4.27 15.01 -2.80
N LEU A 67 4.53 15.60 -1.64
CA LEU A 67 3.61 16.47 -0.92
C LEU A 67 3.67 17.91 -1.45
N SER A 68 4.84 18.37 -1.90
CA SER A 68 5.01 19.69 -2.54
C SER A 68 4.44 19.73 -3.96
N ALA A 69 4.04 20.93 -4.40
CA ALA A 69 3.52 21.13 -5.75
C ALA A 69 4.68 21.13 -6.77
N PRO A 70 4.55 20.45 -7.92
CA PRO A 70 3.43 19.61 -8.34
C PRO A 70 3.40 18.27 -7.57
N ARG A 71 2.23 17.93 -7.01
CA ARG A 71 2.01 16.64 -6.32
C ARG A 71 2.09 15.53 -7.35
N LYS A 72 3.12 14.69 -7.24
CA LYS A 72 3.34 13.52 -8.08
C LYS A 72 3.33 12.29 -7.20
N TRP A 73 2.88 11.17 -7.74
CA TRP A 73 2.89 9.92 -7.00
C TRP A 73 3.22 8.74 -7.91
N SER A 74 3.72 7.68 -7.28
CA SER A 74 3.86 6.37 -7.87
C SER A 74 3.47 5.29 -6.86
N LEU A 75 2.85 4.23 -7.33
CA LEU A 75 2.42 3.08 -6.56
C LEU A 75 2.61 1.83 -7.40
N GLN A 76 3.21 0.82 -6.79
CA GLN A 76 3.31 -0.54 -7.35
C GLN A 76 2.69 -1.50 -6.35
N ALA A 77 1.89 -2.44 -6.86
CA ALA A 77 1.15 -3.43 -6.10
C ALA A 77 1.26 -4.78 -6.80
N ASN A 78 1.62 -5.81 -6.06
CA ASN A 78 1.62 -7.19 -6.49
C ASN A 78 0.73 -7.98 -5.54
N ALA A 79 -0.40 -8.44 -6.04
CA ALA A 79 -1.34 -9.28 -5.33
C ALA A 79 -1.13 -10.73 -5.73
N VAL A 80 -1.07 -11.63 -4.76
CA VAL A 80 -0.91 -13.06 -4.98
C VAL A 80 -1.93 -13.84 -4.15
N GLY A 81 -2.66 -14.71 -4.83
CA GLY A 81 -3.48 -15.73 -4.19
C GLY A 81 -4.69 -15.20 -3.43
N LEU A 82 -5.22 -14.03 -3.82
CA LEU A 82 -6.45 -13.50 -3.25
C LEU A 82 -7.61 -14.43 -3.60
N ASP A 83 -8.44 -14.80 -2.63
CA ASP A 83 -9.62 -15.62 -2.83
C ASP A 83 -10.89 -14.75 -2.80
N PRO A 84 -11.35 -14.23 -3.95
CA PRO A 84 -12.54 -13.40 -4.02
C PRO A 84 -13.82 -14.15 -3.62
N ARG A 85 -13.80 -15.49 -3.50
CA ARG A 85 -14.95 -16.25 -2.99
C ARG A 85 -15.28 -15.96 -1.53
N THR A 86 -14.33 -15.40 -0.80
CA THR A 86 -14.56 -14.86 0.55
C THR A 86 -15.46 -13.62 0.54
N LEU A 87 -15.61 -12.94 -0.60
CA LEU A 87 -16.54 -11.82 -0.83
C LEU A 87 -17.85 -12.31 -1.45
N ASP A 88 -17.75 -13.07 -2.54
CA ASP A 88 -18.90 -13.64 -3.25
C ASP A 88 -18.52 -15.01 -3.83
N ALA A 89 -19.21 -16.06 -3.38
CA ALA A 89 -18.94 -17.45 -3.78
C ALA A 89 -19.06 -17.70 -5.29
N ARG A 90 -19.69 -16.81 -6.06
CA ARG A 90 -19.80 -16.89 -7.53
C ARG A 90 -18.51 -16.48 -8.25
N LEU A 91 -17.58 -15.83 -7.55
CA LEU A 91 -16.34 -15.36 -8.14
C LEU A 91 -15.35 -16.52 -8.35
N PRO A 92 -14.60 -16.53 -9.47
CA PRO A 92 -13.74 -17.65 -9.81
C PRO A 92 -12.44 -17.67 -9.01
N GLY A 93 -12.10 -18.84 -8.45
CA GLY A 93 -10.74 -19.26 -8.12
C GLY A 93 -9.91 -18.33 -7.21
N ARG A 94 -8.60 -18.35 -7.40
CA ARG A 94 -7.63 -17.42 -6.78
C ARG A 94 -7.17 -16.41 -7.83
N LEU A 95 -7.09 -15.15 -7.43
CA LEU A 95 -6.65 -14.03 -8.26
C LEU A 95 -5.25 -13.58 -7.84
N SER A 96 -4.39 -13.40 -8.84
CA SER A 96 -3.10 -12.72 -8.70
C SER A 96 -3.00 -11.64 -9.77
N PHE A 97 -2.52 -10.46 -9.41
CA PHE A 97 -2.33 -9.36 -10.36
C PHE A 97 -1.15 -8.49 -9.96
N ALA A 98 -0.51 -7.89 -10.96
CA ALA A 98 0.45 -6.82 -10.76
C ALA A 98 -0.15 -5.53 -11.32
N ALA A 99 -0.10 -4.47 -10.54
CA ALA A 99 -0.58 -3.15 -10.92
C ALA A 99 0.50 -2.11 -10.59
N ALA A 100 0.77 -1.22 -11.54
CA ALA A 100 1.60 -0.06 -11.31
C ALA A 100 0.88 1.18 -11.85
N ARG A 101 0.90 2.24 -11.06
CA ARG A 101 0.40 3.55 -11.45
C ARG A 101 1.41 4.59 -11.02
N ALA A 102 1.70 5.51 -11.91
CA ALA A 102 2.51 6.67 -11.60
C ALA A 102 2.01 7.84 -12.43
N ASP A 103 2.17 9.04 -11.90
CA ASP A 103 1.90 10.25 -12.67
C ASP A 103 2.76 10.27 -13.94
N ALA A 104 2.21 10.78 -15.04
CA ALA A 104 2.91 10.84 -16.34
C ALA A 104 4.19 11.70 -16.30
N ALA A 105 4.31 12.56 -15.29
CA ALA A 105 5.52 13.34 -15.02
C ALA A 105 6.61 12.52 -14.27
N TRP A 106 6.25 11.41 -13.62
CA TRP A 106 7.14 10.49 -12.93
C TRP A 106 7.79 9.49 -13.90
N THR A 107 6.99 8.91 -14.80
CA THR A 107 7.49 7.98 -15.83
C THR A 107 8.53 8.62 -16.74
N ARG A 108 8.33 9.89 -17.10
CA ARG A 108 9.31 10.67 -17.89
C ARG A 108 10.62 10.97 -17.15
N ALA A 109 10.63 11.03 -15.82
CA ALA A 109 11.85 11.30 -15.05
C ALA A 109 12.81 10.10 -15.04
N ARG A 110 12.30 8.86 -15.16
CA ARG A 110 13.13 7.64 -15.20
C ARG A 110 13.52 7.16 -16.61
N ALA A 111 12.86 7.66 -17.65
CA ALA A 111 13.17 7.29 -19.04
C ALA A 111 14.36 8.08 -19.62
N SER A 112 14.96 8.97 -18.84
CA SER A 112 16.06 9.87 -19.24
C SER A 112 17.37 9.45 -18.58
N THR A 113 17.80 8.20 -18.79
CA THR A 113 19.14 7.72 -18.40
C THR A 113 19.69 6.85 -19.51
#